data_AF-A0A5C5YHJ5-F1
#
_entry.id   AF-A0A5C5YHJ5-F1
#
_cell.length_a   1.000
_cell.length_b   1.000
_cell.length_c   1.000
_cell.angle_alpha   90.00
_cell.angle_beta   90.00
_cell.angle_gamma   90.00
#
_symmetry.space_group_name_H-M   'P 1'
#
loop_
_entity.id
_entity.type
_entity.pdbx_description
1 polymer ?
#
loop_
_entity_poly.entity_id
_entity_poly.type
_entity_poly.pdbx_seq_one_letter_code
_entity_poly.pdbx_strand_id
1 'polypeptide(L)'
;MVVKEALRSVNRRDPGVCQDIRPWCREHDVPMQRLRPAEVCRRDLPVGSGDCPRGFVDQQTFETNERSLTVIENARVKGFAGLVILPDGTFVVDYHTRNLAYVTDHPDYFQRWQPRCRKEYWPGDYLSIVSKFCREHYHWIHDVLLHLHQVWAQLPESVRLIVPEGMTLSQRSLLEAIGVNKDRMVPLAAHVEVHVERLHFCPPIVPTRFDEPVSSDWLRDRLRGHFSPNAIRGDKKLYVSRRNAWARRVVNENDLQDVFQRCGVQVVCLEEFSQAEQAKLFAEATHVAGPHGAGLVNMYFAQPELQILELFNDPVGDRTHYWSMAEALGHSYEYAVGDTLSNPAVCEEYRSFATTQDIVLTAQNIVEIESFYRRPCGGN
;
A
#
# COMPACT_ATOMS: atom_id res chain seq x y z
N MET A 1 -20.87 13.74 -10.57
CA MET A 1 -21.31 12.36 -10.26
C MET A 1 -22.62 12.04 -10.95
N VAL A 2 -23.69 12.81 -10.70
CA VAL A 2 -25.04 12.64 -11.28
C VAL A 2 -25.09 12.59 -12.82
N VAL A 3 -24.28 13.39 -13.53
CA VAL A 3 -24.27 13.40 -15.01
C VAL A 3 -23.64 12.14 -15.62
N LYS A 4 -22.65 11.52 -14.94
CA LYS A 4 -22.05 10.26 -15.41
C LYS A 4 -22.99 9.07 -15.17
N GLU A 5 -23.75 9.06 -14.09
CA GLU A 5 -24.75 8.01 -13.80
C GLU A 5 -25.93 8.06 -14.78
N ALA A 6 -26.43 9.25 -15.12
CA ALA A 6 -27.52 9.41 -16.10
C ALA A 6 -27.12 9.01 -17.54
N LEU A 7 -25.84 9.08 -17.89
CA LEU A 7 -25.33 8.63 -19.19
C LEU A 7 -25.12 7.10 -19.24
N ARG A 8 -24.93 6.42 -18.11
CA ARG A 8 -24.76 4.96 -18.03
C ARG A 8 -26.03 4.19 -18.39
N SER A 9 -27.21 4.70 -18.00
CA SER A 9 -28.51 4.08 -18.32
C SER A 9 -28.87 4.08 -19.81
N VAL A 10 -28.10 4.78 -20.66
CA VAL A 10 -28.35 4.91 -22.09
C VAL A 10 -27.36 4.10 -22.94
N ASN A 11 -26.24 3.64 -22.36
CA ASN A 11 -25.21 2.91 -23.11
C ASN A 11 -25.42 1.39 -23.00
N ARG A 12 -26.06 0.78 -24.02
CA ARG A 12 -26.29 -0.69 -24.14
C ARG A 12 -25.01 -1.56 -24.12
N ARG A 13 -23.81 -0.98 -24.08
CA ARG A 13 -22.52 -1.67 -24.01
C ARG A 13 -21.81 -1.52 -22.66
N ASP A 14 -22.46 -0.93 -21.65
CA ASP A 14 -21.91 -0.89 -20.30
C ASP A 14 -21.99 -2.30 -19.68
N PRO A 15 -20.86 -2.96 -19.34
CA PRO A 15 -20.86 -4.31 -18.77
C PRO A 15 -21.42 -4.34 -17.34
N GLY A 16 -21.57 -3.19 -16.68
CA GLY A 16 -22.01 -3.11 -15.29
C GLY A 16 -20.90 -3.39 -14.28
N VAL A 17 -21.18 -3.01 -13.04
CA VAL A 17 -20.23 -3.07 -11.93
C VAL A 17 -20.87 -3.69 -10.71
N CYS A 18 -20.22 -4.74 -10.20
CA CYS A 18 -20.45 -5.31 -8.88
C CYS A 18 -19.57 -4.57 -7.86
N GLN A 19 -20.16 -3.60 -7.15
CA GLN A 19 -19.46 -2.83 -6.11
C GLN A 19 -19.26 -3.60 -4.80
N ASP A 20 -20.02 -4.67 -4.63
CA ASP A 20 -20.00 -5.54 -3.47
C ASP A 20 -20.38 -6.94 -3.94
N ILE A 21 -19.51 -7.91 -3.72
CA ILE A 21 -19.75 -9.28 -4.20
C ILE A 21 -20.91 -9.95 -3.44
N ARG A 22 -21.25 -9.49 -2.23
CA ARG A 22 -22.19 -10.20 -1.34
C ARG A 22 -23.64 -10.19 -1.87
N PRO A 23 -24.22 -9.06 -2.31
CA PRO A 23 -25.52 -9.07 -2.98
C PRO A 23 -25.54 -9.97 -4.22
N TRP A 24 -24.48 -9.94 -5.03
CA TRP A 24 -24.36 -10.78 -6.22
C TRP A 24 -24.38 -12.27 -5.89
N CYS A 25 -23.61 -12.68 -4.88
CA CYS A 25 -23.62 -14.07 -4.39
C CYS A 25 -24.99 -14.50 -3.89
N ARG A 26 -25.74 -13.64 -3.20
CA ARG A 26 -27.11 -13.95 -2.74
C ARG A 26 -28.09 -14.12 -3.89
N GLU A 27 -27.97 -13.31 -4.93
CA GLU A 27 -28.83 -13.38 -6.12
C GLU A 27 -28.57 -14.65 -6.95
N HIS A 28 -27.32 -15.14 -6.93
CA HIS A 28 -26.88 -16.30 -7.72
C HIS A 28 -26.71 -17.58 -6.89
N ASP A 29 -27.23 -17.61 -5.65
CA ASP A 29 -27.13 -18.75 -4.71
C ASP A 29 -25.68 -19.26 -4.50
N VAL A 30 -24.69 -18.36 -4.56
CA VAL A 30 -23.28 -18.68 -4.35
C VAL A 30 -22.96 -18.65 -2.85
N PRO A 31 -22.48 -19.75 -2.25
CA PRO A 31 -22.13 -19.79 -0.83
C PRO A 31 -21.03 -18.79 -0.47
N MET A 32 -21.15 -18.21 0.72
CA MET A 32 -20.13 -17.31 1.30
C MET A 32 -19.81 -17.72 2.73
N GLN A 33 -18.51 -17.85 3.02
CA GLN A 33 -18.01 -18.03 4.37
C GLN A 33 -17.60 -16.66 4.92
N ARG A 34 -18.29 -16.20 5.96
CA ARG A 34 -17.88 -14.99 6.69
C ARG A 34 -16.63 -15.28 7.51
N LEU A 35 -15.57 -14.48 7.30
CA LEU A 35 -14.31 -14.57 8.02
C LEU A 35 -14.23 -13.58 9.19
N ARG A 36 -14.69 -12.34 8.98
CA ARG A 36 -14.80 -11.31 10.02
C ARG A 36 -15.90 -10.29 9.68
N PRO A 37 -16.55 -9.68 10.69
CA PRO A 37 -17.46 -8.56 10.47
C PRO A 37 -16.71 -7.30 10.00
N ALA A 38 -17.47 -6.34 9.47
CA ALA A 38 -17.01 -4.96 9.32
C ALA A 38 -16.89 -4.31 10.70
N GLU A 39 -15.88 -3.47 10.88
CA GLU A 39 -15.60 -2.80 12.14
C GLU A 39 -15.26 -1.34 11.89
N VAL A 40 -15.78 -0.45 12.74
CA VAL A 40 -15.41 0.96 12.73
C VAL A 40 -14.14 1.12 13.56
N CYS A 41 -13.09 1.59 12.92
CA CYS A 41 -11.80 1.85 13.53
C CYS A 41 -11.61 3.37 13.69
N ARG A 42 -11.04 3.76 14.82
CA ARG A 42 -10.71 5.15 15.14
C ARG A 42 -9.29 5.23 15.66
N ARG A 43 -8.55 6.22 15.18
CA ARG A 43 -7.17 6.49 15.59
C ARG A 43 -7.01 7.89 16.15
N ASP A 44 -5.97 8.08 16.95
CA ASP A 44 -5.60 9.40 17.44
C ASP A 44 -4.91 10.21 16.34
N LEU A 45 -5.20 11.51 16.29
CA LEU A 45 -4.58 12.41 15.32
C LEU A 45 -3.06 12.47 15.55
N PRO A 46 -2.27 12.54 14.47
CA PRO A 46 -0.82 12.55 14.60
C PRO A 46 -0.34 13.87 15.18
N VAL A 47 0.82 13.83 15.82
CA VAL A 47 1.50 15.02 16.33
C VAL A 47 2.28 15.67 15.19
N GLY A 48 2.21 16.98 15.07
CA GLY A 48 2.98 17.75 14.11
C GLY A 48 2.90 19.25 14.40
N SER A 49 3.64 20.05 13.63
CA SER A 49 3.62 21.50 13.77
C SER A 49 2.38 22.13 13.13
N GLY A 50 1.81 23.13 13.81
CA GLY A 50 0.64 23.87 13.34
C GLY A 50 -0.68 23.11 13.45
N ASP A 51 -1.68 23.55 12.67
CA ASP A 51 -2.98 22.89 12.61
C ASP A 51 -2.86 21.53 11.92
N CYS A 52 -3.57 20.52 12.45
CA CYS A 52 -3.59 19.19 11.87
C CYS A 52 -4.16 19.21 10.43
N PRO A 53 -3.39 18.78 9.41
CA PRO A 53 -3.85 18.76 8.04
C PRO A 53 -5.17 18.01 7.87
N ARG A 54 -6.04 18.57 7.02
CA ARG A 54 -7.40 18.07 6.81
C ARG A 54 -7.47 16.59 6.47
N GLY A 55 -6.51 16.06 5.71
CA GLY A 55 -6.44 14.65 5.35
C GLY A 55 -6.36 13.70 6.55
N PHE A 56 -5.64 14.08 7.62
CA PHE A 56 -5.60 13.28 8.85
C PHE A 56 -6.94 13.32 9.59
N VAL A 57 -7.57 14.49 9.66
CA VAL A 57 -8.88 14.65 10.30
C VAL A 57 -9.97 13.86 9.56
N ASP A 58 -10.02 13.97 8.24
CA ASP A 58 -11.02 13.28 7.41
C ASP A 58 -10.85 11.76 7.45
N GLN A 59 -9.66 11.27 7.76
CA GLN A 59 -9.34 9.85 7.83
C GLN A 59 -9.13 9.34 9.26
N GLN A 60 -9.52 10.11 10.28
CA GLN A 60 -9.41 9.70 11.68
C GLN A 60 -10.28 8.48 12.00
N THR A 61 -11.42 8.35 11.34
CA THR A 61 -12.33 7.23 11.47
C THR A 61 -12.53 6.58 10.12
N PHE A 62 -12.51 5.25 10.07
CA PHE A 62 -12.76 4.47 8.87
C PHE A 62 -13.46 3.17 9.23
N GLU A 63 -14.05 2.52 8.23
CA GLU A 63 -14.68 1.22 8.38
C GLU A 63 -13.85 0.17 7.65
N THR A 64 -13.52 -0.92 8.34
CA THR A 64 -12.96 -2.12 7.72
C THR A 64 -14.06 -2.89 6.99
N ASN A 65 -13.71 -3.63 5.95
CA ASN A 65 -14.72 -4.37 5.20
C ASN A 65 -15.16 -5.61 5.99
N GLU A 66 -16.44 -5.96 5.88
CA GLU A 66 -16.83 -7.33 6.18
C GLU A 66 -16.08 -8.26 5.22
N ARG A 67 -15.42 -9.25 5.80
CA ARG A 67 -14.59 -10.15 5.05
C ARG A 67 -15.31 -11.47 4.85
N SER A 68 -15.50 -11.82 3.59
CA SER A 68 -16.16 -13.06 3.19
C SER A 68 -15.35 -13.75 2.11
N LEU A 69 -15.17 -15.05 2.25
CA LEU A 69 -14.56 -15.91 1.23
C LEU A 69 -15.67 -16.61 0.46
N THR A 70 -15.59 -16.56 -0.86
CA THR A 70 -16.52 -17.23 -1.77
C THR A 70 -15.78 -17.86 -2.94
N VAL A 71 -16.41 -18.81 -3.62
CA VAL A 71 -15.86 -19.45 -4.82
C VAL A 71 -16.78 -19.13 -5.98
N ILE A 72 -16.26 -18.37 -6.94
CA ILE A 72 -16.98 -17.94 -8.13
C ILE A 72 -16.59 -18.90 -9.26
N GLU A 73 -17.53 -19.73 -9.69
CA GLU A 73 -17.32 -20.60 -10.84
C GLU A 73 -17.31 -19.78 -12.12
N ASN A 74 -16.44 -20.13 -13.08
CA ASN A 74 -16.40 -19.50 -14.40
C ASN A 74 -16.12 -17.99 -14.42
N ALA A 75 -15.39 -17.49 -13.43
CA ALA A 75 -14.91 -16.10 -13.43
C ALA A 75 -13.79 -15.89 -14.45
N ARG A 76 -13.58 -14.62 -14.83
CA ARG A 76 -12.43 -14.21 -15.65
C ARG A 76 -11.56 -13.21 -14.91
N VAL A 77 -10.25 -13.33 -15.09
CA VAL A 77 -9.26 -12.37 -14.57
C VAL A 77 -8.50 -11.79 -15.76
N LYS A 78 -8.39 -10.47 -15.82
CA LYS A 78 -7.89 -9.79 -17.01
C LYS A 78 -6.79 -8.77 -16.74
N GLY A 79 -5.74 -8.88 -17.56
CA GLY A 79 -4.78 -7.82 -17.82
C GLY A 79 -3.84 -7.48 -16.66
N PHE A 80 -3.03 -6.44 -16.88
CA PHE A 80 -2.07 -5.95 -15.87
C PHE A 80 -2.74 -5.45 -14.58
N ALA A 81 -3.97 -4.94 -14.68
CA ALA A 81 -4.72 -4.45 -13.54
C ALA A 81 -5.42 -5.55 -12.73
N GLY A 82 -5.46 -6.80 -13.24
CA GLY A 82 -6.12 -7.92 -12.56
C GLY A 82 -7.62 -7.72 -12.38
N LEU A 83 -8.29 -7.17 -13.41
CA LEU A 83 -9.74 -6.95 -13.35
C LEU A 83 -10.46 -8.29 -13.25
N VAL A 84 -11.35 -8.42 -12.26
CA VAL A 84 -12.18 -9.62 -12.08
C VAL A 84 -13.53 -9.38 -12.74
N ILE A 85 -13.93 -10.32 -13.59
CA ILE A 85 -15.20 -10.30 -14.32
C ILE A 85 -16.00 -11.54 -13.89
N LEU A 86 -17.23 -11.32 -13.45
CA LEU A 86 -18.15 -12.35 -13.01
C LEU A 86 -18.76 -13.11 -14.20
N PRO A 87 -19.39 -14.29 -13.97
CA PRO A 87 -20.01 -15.10 -15.02
C PRO A 87 -21.07 -14.36 -15.84
N ASP A 88 -21.78 -13.42 -15.21
CA ASP A 88 -22.76 -12.56 -15.88
C ASP A 88 -22.13 -11.43 -16.72
N GLY A 89 -20.80 -11.28 -16.67
CA GLY A 89 -20.04 -10.28 -17.41
C GLY A 89 -19.77 -8.98 -16.65
N THR A 90 -20.27 -8.82 -15.42
CA THR A 90 -20.06 -7.62 -14.61
C THR A 90 -18.65 -7.58 -14.01
N PHE A 91 -18.10 -6.38 -13.82
CA PHE A 91 -16.77 -6.20 -13.23
C PHE A 91 -16.87 -5.99 -11.71
N VAL A 92 -15.99 -6.64 -10.94
CA VAL A 92 -15.94 -6.48 -9.47
C VAL A 92 -15.01 -5.33 -9.09
N VAL A 93 -15.47 -4.41 -8.23
CA VAL A 93 -14.65 -3.30 -7.70
C VAL A 93 -13.98 -3.64 -6.38
N ASP A 94 -14.56 -4.55 -5.60
CA ASP A 94 -14.07 -4.86 -4.26
C ASP A 94 -12.59 -5.16 -4.25
N TYR A 95 -12.11 -5.86 -5.27
CA TYR A 95 -10.72 -6.22 -5.45
C TYR A 95 -9.76 -5.03 -5.68
N HIS A 96 -10.25 -3.88 -6.19
CA HIS A 96 -9.47 -2.69 -6.55
C HIS A 96 -9.72 -1.53 -5.58
N THR A 97 -9.59 -1.81 -4.29
CA THR A 97 -9.68 -0.78 -3.22
C THR A 97 -11.01 -0.02 -3.22
N ARG A 98 -12.07 -0.66 -3.76
CA ARG A 98 -13.44 -0.11 -3.96
C ARG A 98 -13.49 1.21 -4.73
N ASN A 99 -12.43 1.58 -5.44
CA ASN A 99 -12.44 2.79 -6.25
C ASN A 99 -13.05 2.49 -7.62
N LEU A 100 -14.32 2.87 -7.78
CA LEU A 100 -15.07 2.65 -9.02
C LEU A 100 -14.32 3.14 -10.27
N ALA A 101 -13.59 4.25 -10.17
CA ALA A 101 -12.84 4.80 -11.31
C ALA A 101 -11.71 3.87 -11.76
N TYR A 102 -11.13 3.05 -10.88
CA TYR A 102 -10.09 2.09 -11.27
C TYR A 102 -10.61 1.00 -12.19
N VAL A 103 -11.90 0.67 -12.08
CA VAL A 103 -12.58 -0.22 -13.00
C VAL A 103 -13.09 0.58 -14.20
N THR A 104 -13.91 1.60 -14.00
CA THR A 104 -14.67 2.22 -15.10
C THR A 104 -13.85 3.10 -16.04
N ASP A 105 -12.73 3.65 -15.59
CA ASP A 105 -11.82 4.43 -16.43
C ASP A 105 -10.74 3.53 -17.08
N HIS A 106 -10.70 2.24 -16.75
CA HIS A 106 -9.76 1.30 -17.36
C HIS A 106 -10.16 1.04 -18.83
N PRO A 107 -9.21 1.03 -19.78
CA PRO A 107 -9.49 0.78 -21.20
C PRO A 107 -10.27 -0.53 -21.46
N ASP A 108 -10.01 -1.55 -20.64
CA ASP A 108 -10.61 -2.88 -20.75
C ASP A 108 -12.09 -2.91 -20.32
N TYR A 109 -12.56 -1.93 -19.54
CA TYR A 109 -13.91 -1.92 -18.99
C TYR A 109 -14.97 -1.93 -20.09
N PHE A 110 -14.92 -0.99 -21.02
CA PHE A 110 -15.84 -0.98 -22.15
C PHE A 110 -15.50 -2.00 -23.24
N GLN A 111 -14.43 -2.79 -23.06
CA GLN A 111 -13.97 -3.81 -24.01
C GLN A 111 -13.79 -3.25 -25.45
N ARG A 112 -13.50 -1.94 -25.57
CA ARG A 112 -13.69 -1.20 -26.82
C ARG A 112 -12.67 -1.51 -27.90
N TRP A 113 -11.50 -2.09 -27.58
CA TRP A 113 -10.50 -2.49 -28.58
C TRP A 113 -9.32 -3.26 -27.96
N GLN A 114 -9.11 -4.53 -28.31
CA GLN A 114 -7.88 -5.27 -27.94
C GLN A 114 -7.51 -6.37 -28.97
N PRO A 115 -6.91 -6.01 -30.11
CA PRO A 115 -6.56 -6.98 -31.17
C PRO A 115 -5.48 -8.02 -30.77
N ARG A 116 -4.93 -7.96 -29.54
CA ARG A 116 -3.85 -8.85 -29.06
C ARG A 116 -4.13 -9.53 -27.72
N CYS A 117 -5.36 -9.46 -27.20
CA CYS A 117 -5.69 -10.16 -25.96
C CYS A 117 -5.83 -11.66 -26.22
N ARG A 118 -4.95 -12.48 -25.62
CA ARG A 118 -5.05 -13.94 -25.68
C ARG A 118 -6.04 -14.40 -24.62
N LYS A 119 -6.96 -15.28 -25.01
CA LYS A 119 -7.89 -15.93 -24.08
C LYS A 119 -7.37 -17.30 -23.71
N GLU A 120 -7.37 -17.60 -22.43
CA GLU A 120 -6.97 -18.90 -21.89
C GLU A 120 -8.04 -19.46 -20.98
N TYR A 121 -8.08 -20.80 -20.86
CA TYR A 121 -8.89 -21.50 -19.88
C TYR A 121 -7.99 -22.28 -18.94
N TRP A 122 -8.20 -22.08 -17.65
CA TRP A 122 -7.37 -22.60 -16.58
C TRP A 122 -8.24 -23.45 -15.62
N PRO A 123 -8.11 -24.80 -15.66
CA PRO A 123 -8.90 -25.69 -14.81
C PRO A 123 -8.43 -25.66 -13.35
N GLY A 124 -9.35 -25.94 -12.42
CA GLY A 124 -9.11 -26.00 -10.99
C GLY A 124 -9.33 -24.67 -10.25
N ASP A 125 -8.73 -24.59 -9.05
CA ASP A 125 -8.94 -23.51 -8.10
C ASP A 125 -7.86 -22.43 -8.15
N TYR A 126 -8.28 -21.17 -8.15
CA TYR A 126 -7.38 -20.03 -8.19
C TYR A 126 -7.77 -18.91 -7.22
N LEU A 127 -6.79 -18.18 -6.70
CA LEU A 127 -6.94 -16.88 -6.04
C LEU A 127 -6.13 -15.87 -6.85
N SER A 128 -6.66 -14.68 -7.14
CA SER A 128 -5.87 -13.63 -7.78
C SER A 128 -5.27 -12.66 -6.77
N ILE A 129 -4.02 -12.22 -6.99
CA ILE A 129 -3.42 -11.05 -6.32
C ILE A 129 -2.89 -10.00 -7.30
N VAL A 130 -3.12 -10.18 -8.60
CA VAL A 130 -2.77 -9.17 -9.62
C VAL A 130 -3.59 -7.93 -9.38
N SER A 131 -2.97 -6.75 -9.25
CA SER A 131 -3.67 -5.48 -9.04
C SER A 131 -3.00 -4.34 -9.82
N LYS A 132 -3.72 -3.24 -10.05
CA LYS A 132 -3.24 -2.07 -10.81
C LYS A 132 -1.87 -1.54 -10.33
N PHE A 133 -1.67 -1.49 -9.01
CA PHE A 133 -0.47 -0.90 -8.41
C PHE A 133 0.51 -1.96 -7.90
N CYS A 134 0.37 -3.23 -8.32
CA CYS A 134 1.19 -4.31 -7.80
C CYS A 134 2.71 -4.08 -7.97
N ARG A 135 3.15 -3.24 -8.91
CA ARG A 135 4.57 -2.89 -9.12
C ARG A 135 5.13 -1.88 -8.10
N GLU A 136 4.27 -1.19 -7.37
CA GLU A 136 4.66 -0.19 -6.38
C GLU A 136 4.87 -0.86 -5.03
N HIS A 137 5.99 -0.55 -4.36
CA HIS A 137 6.40 -1.27 -3.15
C HIS A 137 5.38 -1.18 -2.01
N TYR A 138 4.79 0.00 -1.78
CA TYR A 138 3.71 0.18 -0.81
C TYR A 138 2.50 -0.72 -1.13
N HIS A 139 1.97 -0.62 -2.35
CA HIS A 139 0.79 -1.37 -2.75
C HIS A 139 1.05 -2.88 -2.81
N TRP A 140 2.28 -3.32 -3.08
CA TRP A 140 2.64 -4.73 -2.98
C TRP A 140 2.54 -5.25 -1.54
N ILE A 141 3.11 -4.53 -0.57
CA ILE A 141 3.08 -4.99 0.83
C ILE A 141 1.69 -4.81 1.42
N HIS A 142 1.12 -3.62 1.28
CA HIS A 142 -0.17 -3.26 1.87
C HIS A 142 -1.36 -3.86 1.09
N ASP A 143 -1.58 -3.47 -0.17
CA ASP A 143 -2.78 -3.86 -0.92
C ASP A 143 -2.73 -5.29 -1.48
N VAL A 144 -1.60 -6.00 -1.36
CA VAL A 144 -1.47 -7.37 -1.89
C VAL A 144 -1.16 -8.37 -0.78
N LEU A 145 -0.07 -8.21 -0.03
CA LEU A 145 0.29 -9.20 1.00
C LEU A 145 -0.66 -9.16 2.20
N LEU A 146 -1.01 -7.97 2.70
CA LEU A 146 -1.95 -7.85 3.83
C LEU A 146 -3.30 -8.50 3.52
N HIS A 147 -3.74 -8.44 2.26
CA HIS A 147 -5.00 -9.05 1.81
C HIS A 147 -5.01 -10.58 1.88
N LEU A 148 -3.84 -11.23 2.01
CA LEU A 148 -3.72 -12.67 2.20
C LEU A 148 -3.90 -13.11 3.67
N HIS A 149 -3.86 -12.18 4.63
CA HIS A 149 -4.19 -12.45 6.04
C HIS A 149 -5.51 -13.22 6.15
N GLN A 150 -5.68 -14.19 7.04
CA GLN A 150 -6.89 -15.04 7.20
C GLN A 150 -7.35 -15.85 5.97
N VAL A 151 -7.06 -15.46 4.74
CA VAL A 151 -7.51 -16.15 3.53
C VAL A 151 -6.54 -17.27 3.19
N TRP A 152 -5.24 -16.96 3.11
CA TRP A 152 -4.23 -17.90 2.59
C TRP A 152 -4.21 -19.24 3.33
N ALA A 153 -4.32 -19.21 4.66
CA ALA A 153 -4.32 -20.40 5.50
C ALA A 153 -5.62 -21.22 5.44
N GLN A 154 -6.71 -20.65 4.93
CA GLN A 154 -8.01 -21.34 4.78
C GLN A 154 -8.19 -21.97 3.39
N LEU A 155 -7.35 -21.60 2.42
CA LEU A 155 -7.44 -22.13 1.07
C LEU A 155 -6.93 -23.57 1.02
N PRO A 156 -7.61 -24.47 0.29
CA PRO A 156 -7.07 -25.79 -0.03
C PRO A 156 -5.66 -25.71 -0.62
N GLU A 157 -4.82 -26.73 -0.38
CA GLU A 157 -3.46 -26.78 -0.94
C GLU A 157 -3.46 -26.75 -2.47
N SER A 158 -4.53 -27.24 -3.11
CA SER A 158 -4.71 -27.22 -4.56
C SER A 158 -4.90 -25.82 -5.17
N VAL A 159 -5.25 -24.81 -4.36
CA VAL A 159 -5.48 -23.45 -4.86
C VAL A 159 -4.18 -22.85 -5.36
N ARG A 160 -4.19 -22.34 -6.59
CA ARG A 160 -3.05 -21.64 -7.19
C ARG A 160 -3.24 -20.13 -7.13
N LEU A 161 -2.16 -19.41 -6.88
CA LEU A 161 -2.14 -17.96 -6.79
C LEU A 161 -1.82 -17.35 -8.16
N ILE A 162 -2.74 -16.60 -8.72
CA ILE A 162 -2.51 -15.80 -9.93
C ILE A 162 -1.70 -14.57 -9.54
N VAL A 163 -0.49 -14.46 -10.09
CA VAL A 163 0.48 -13.41 -9.79
C VAL A 163 0.81 -12.58 -11.03
N PRO A 164 1.24 -11.32 -10.91
CA PRO A 164 1.63 -10.55 -12.09
C PRO A 164 2.85 -11.16 -12.77
N GLU A 165 2.86 -11.22 -14.10
CA GLU A 165 4.07 -11.55 -14.84
C GLU A 165 5.17 -10.51 -14.59
N GLY A 166 6.42 -10.96 -14.46
CA GLY A 166 7.57 -10.06 -14.27
C GLY A 166 7.78 -9.56 -12.84
N MET A 167 7.26 -10.26 -11.82
CA MET A 167 7.56 -9.93 -10.42
C MET A 167 9.07 -9.83 -10.17
N THR A 168 9.45 -8.78 -9.43
CA THR A 168 10.82 -8.58 -8.95
C THR A 168 11.22 -9.66 -7.95
N LEU A 169 12.53 -9.80 -7.70
CA LEU A 169 13.03 -10.70 -6.66
C LEU A 169 12.51 -10.33 -5.26
N SER A 170 12.41 -9.03 -4.96
CA SER A 170 11.84 -8.52 -3.70
C SER A 170 10.37 -8.95 -3.56
N GLN A 171 9.55 -8.77 -4.59
CA GLN A 171 8.14 -9.16 -4.56
C GLN A 171 7.93 -10.66 -4.28
N ARG A 172 8.75 -11.50 -4.93
CA ARG A 172 8.74 -12.97 -4.72
C ARG A 172 9.16 -13.34 -3.31
N SER A 173 10.26 -12.75 -2.82
CA SER A 173 10.77 -13.02 -1.46
C SER A 173 9.74 -12.63 -0.39
N LEU A 174 8.98 -11.55 -0.61
CA LEU A 174 7.91 -11.15 0.30
C LEU A 174 6.70 -12.11 0.29
N LEU A 175 6.38 -12.73 -0.86
CA LEU A 175 5.37 -13.80 -0.93
C LEU A 175 5.86 -15.08 -0.23
N GLU A 176 7.13 -15.42 -0.39
CA GLU A 176 7.75 -16.55 0.30
C GLU A 176 7.73 -16.34 1.82
N ALA A 177 7.94 -15.11 2.31
CA ALA A 177 7.87 -14.76 3.73
C ALA A 177 6.51 -15.02 4.39
N ILE A 178 5.41 -14.93 3.63
CA ILE A 178 4.06 -15.26 4.12
C ILE A 178 3.66 -16.72 3.85
N GLY A 179 4.58 -17.54 3.32
CA GLY A 179 4.38 -18.98 3.06
C GLY A 179 3.75 -19.32 1.71
N VAL A 180 3.85 -18.42 0.71
CA VAL A 180 3.43 -18.73 -0.66
C VAL A 180 4.62 -19.32 -1.43
N ASN A 181 4.56 -20.61 -1.72
CA ASN A 181 5.59 -21.30 -2.48
C ASN A 181 5.48 -21.03 -3.99
N LYS A 182 6.63 -21.05 -4.68
CA LYS A 182 6.74 -20.76 -6.13
C LYS A 182 5.91 -21.70 -7.01
N ASP A 183 5.76 -22.96 -6.64
CA ASP A 183 4.98 -23.99 -7.35
C ASP A 183 3.48 -23.70 -7.34
N ARG A 184 2.99 -22.93 -6.36
CA ARG A 184 1.59 -22.46 -6.31
C ARG A 184 1.36 -21.18 -7.09
N MET A 185 2.39 -20.52 -7.64
CA MET A 185 2.26 -19.26 -8.36
C MET A 185 2.06 -19.49 -9.86
N VAL A 186 1.05 -18.85 -10.44
CA VAL A 186 0.75 -18.88 -11.88
C VAL A 186 0.80 -17.45 -12.43
N PRO A 187 1.81 -17.11 -13.26
CA PRO A 187 1.95 -15.76 -13.78
C PRO A 187 0.87 -15.42 -14.81
N LEU A 188 0.22 -14.27 -14.65
CA LEU A 188 -0.71 -13.69 -15.62
C LEU A 188 -0.02 -12.56 -16.39
N ALA A 189 0.11 -12.74 -17.70
CA ALA A 189 0.66 -11.73 -18.59
C ALA A 189 -0.36 -10.61 -18.83
N ALA A 190 0.15 -9.39 -19.03
CA ALA A 190 -0.69 -8.19 -19.19
C ALA A 190 -1.67 -8.23 -20.38
N HIS A 191 -1.42 -9.10 -21.37
CA HIS A 191 -2.23 -9.25 -22.59
C HIS A 191 -3.06 -10.55 -22.58
N VAL A 192 -3.23 -11.17 -21.41
CA VAL A 192 -4.03 -12.39 -21.25
C VAL A 192 -5.31 -12.07 -20.46
N GLU A 193 -6.42 -12.60 -20.96
CA GLU A 193 -7.66 -12.78 -20.21
C GLU A 193 -7.78 -14.27 -19.92
N VAL A 194 -7.75 -14.63 -18.64
CA VAL A 194 -7.91 -16.01 -18.21
C VAL A 194 -9.34 -16.23 -17.74
N HIS A 195 -9.97 -17.28 -18.25
CA HIS A 195 -11.16 -17.90 -17.67
C HIS A 195 -10.72 -19.01 -16.72
N VAL A 196 -11.02 -18.87 -15.43
CA VAL A 196 -10.72 -19.88 -14.43
C VAL A 196 -11.97 -20.69 -14.09
N GLU A 197 -11.79 -21.99 -13.86
CA GLU A 197 -12.90 -22.87 -13.45
C GLU A 197 -13.51 -22.40 -12.13
N ARG A 198 -12.67 -22.17 -11.10
CA ARG A 198 -13.10 -21.72 -9.77
C ARG A 198 -12.18 -20.63 -9.24
N LEU A 199 -12.72 -19.42 -9.06
CA LEU A 199 -12.03 -18.28 -8.45
C LEU A 199 -12.44 -18.14 -6.99
N HIS A 200 -11.53 -18.44 -6.08
CA HIS A 200 -11.62 -18.03 -4.69
C HIS A 200 -11.52 -16.50 -4.66
N PHE A 201 -12.50 -15.85 -4.06
CA PHE A 201 -12.61 -14.41 -4.01
C PHE A 201 -12.83 -13.95 -2.57
N CYS A 202 -12.05 -12.97 -2.16
CA CYS A 202 -12.19 -12.28 -0.88
C CYS A 202 -11.91 -10.79 -1.11
N PRO A 203 -12.76 -9.88 -0.60
CA PRO A 203 -12.47 -8.45 -0.66
C PRO A 203 -11.23 -8.11 0.20
N PRO A 204 -10.58 -6.96 -0.09
CA PRO A 204 -9.57 -6.34 0.76
C PRO A 204 -10.00 -6.25 2.21
N ILE A 205 -9.08 -6.53 3.13
CA ILE A 205 -9.34 -6.41 4.57
C ILE A 205 -9.54 -4.95 4.99
N VAL A 206 -8.71 -4.05 4.46
CA VAL A 206 -8.73 -2.62 4.70
C VAL A 206 -8.58 -1.88 3.37
N PRO A 207 -9.18 -0.68 3.19
CA PRO A 207 -8.89 0.13 2.03
C PRO A 207 -7.44 0.65 2.07
N THR A 208 -6.85 0.95 0.91
CA THR A 208 -5.54 1.62 0.83
C THR A 208 -5.51 2.87 1.71
N ARG A 209 -4.39 3.07 2.43
CA ARG A 209 -4.14 4.13 3.45
C ARG A 209 -4.70 3.85 4.83
N PHE A 210 -5.39 2.73 5.01
CA PHE A 210 -5.97 2.34 6.29
C PHE A 210 -5.42 1.01 6.70
N ASP A 211 -5.08 0.89 7.97
CA ASP A 211 -4.46 -0.27 8.58
C ASP A 211 -5.17 -0.53 9.91
N GLU A 212 -5.16 -1.79 10.33
CA GLU A 212 -5.66 -2.20 11.64
C GLU A 212 -4.69 -3.20 12.30
N PRO A 213 -4.58 -3.20 13.64
CA PRO A 213 -3.52 -3.92 14.34
C PRO A 213 -3.43 -5.41 14.02
N VAL A 214 -4.54 -6.14 13.93
CA VAL A 214 -4.52 -7.60 13.79
C VAL A 214 -3.88 -8.03 12.48
N SER A 215 -4.27 -7.41 11.36
CA SER A 215 -3.68 -7.71 10.05
C SER A 215 -2.24 -7.21 9.93
N SER A 216 -1.94 -6.03 10.46
CA SER A 216 -0.59 -5.45 10.40
C SER A 216 0.40 -6.26 11.22
N ASP A 217 0.00 -6.75 12.40
CA ASP A 217 0.81 -7.63 13.25
C ASP A 217 1.06 -8.97 12.57
N TRP A 218 0.03 -9.57 11.94
CA TRP A 218 0.20 -10.80 11.16
C TRP A 218 1.27 -10.67 10.07
N LEU A 219 1.23 -9.55 9.32
CA LEU A 219 2.20 -9.32 8.25
C LEU A 219 3.59 -9.03 8.83
N ARG A 220 3.68 -8.18 9.87
CA ARG A 220 4.93 -7.89 10.59
C ARG A 220 5.61 -9.17 11.06
N ASP A 221 4.88 -10.07 11.70
CA ASP A 221 5.43 -11.30 12.28
C ASP A 221 6.00 -12.23 11.20
N ARG A 222 5.31 -12.35 10.05
CA ARG A 222 5.79 -13.14 8.90
C ARG A 222 7.04 -12.52 8.27
N LEU A 223 6.99 -11.21 8.01
CA LEU A 223 8.10 -10.50 7.41
C LEU A 223 9.34 -10.53 8.30
N ARG A 224 9.21 -10.24 9.60
CA ARG A 224 10.33 -10.31 10.55
C ARG A 224 10.82 -11.73 10.75
N GLY A 225 9.93 -12.71 10.88
CA GLY A 225 10.32 -14.12 11.00
C GLY A 225 11.14 -14.64 9.81
N HIS A 226 10.91 -14.07 8.61
CA HIS A 226 11.65 -14.45 7.41
C HIS A 226 12.96 -13.65 7.23
N PHE A 227 12.89 -12.32 7.31
CA PHE A 227 14.01 -11.45 6.95
C PHE A 227 14.91 -11.07 8.13
N SER A 228 14.39 -11.14 9.37
CA SER A 228 15.09 -10.68 10.57
C SER A 228 14.77 -11.51 11.82
N PRO A 229 14.78 -12.86 11.77
CA PRO A 229 14.28 -13.73 12.85
C PRO A 229 14.99 -13.55 14.20
N ASN A 230 16.27 -13.16 14.16
CA ASN A 230 17.10 -12.96 15.35
C ASN A 230 17.46 -11.49 15.58
N ALA A 231 16.79 -10.55 14.91
CA ALA A 231 17.11 -9.15 15.08
C ALA A 231 16.65 -8.67 16.46
N ILE A 232 17.57 -8.04 17.17
CA ILE A 232 17.32 -7.33 18.42
C ILE A 232 17.30 -5.84 18.09
N ARG A 233 16.48 -5.06 18.82
CA ARG A 233 16.47 -3.60 18.70
C ARG A 233 17.89 -3.06 18.88
N GLY A 234 18.34 -2.28 17.92
CA GLY A 234 19.59 -1.54 17.99
C GLY A 234 19.35 -0.11 18.50
N ASP A 235 20.29 0.77 18.20
CA ASP A 235 20.26 2.20 18.53
C ASP A 235 20.27 3.09 17.27
N LYS A 236 20.05 2.50 16.08
CA LYS A 236 20.18 3.23 14.82
C LYS A 236 19.12 4.32 14.69
N LYS A 237 19.56 5.47 14.19
CA LYS A 237 18.70 6.57 13.77
C LYS A 237 18.87 6.73 12.27
N LEU A 238 17.79 6.58 11.52
CA LEU A 238 17.83 6.54 10.07
C LEU A 238 17.14 7.77 9.48
N TYR A 239 17.78 8.37 8.48
CA TYR A 239 17.11 9.28 7.56
C TYR A 239 16.96 8.59 6.19
N VAL A 240 15.72 8.33 5.79
CA VAL A 240 15.41 7.73 4.48
C VAL A 240 15.38 8.84 3.44
N SER A 241 16.51 9.04 2.76
CA SER A 241 16.65 10.05 1.73
C SER A 241 15.90 9.63 0.46
N ARG A 242 15.33 10.62 -0.23
CA ARG A 242 14.73 10.48 -1.55
C ARG A 242 15.53 11.19 -2.64
N ARG A 243 16.80 11.55 -2.41
CA ARG A 243 17.59 12.36 -3.37
C ARG A 243 17.67 11.79 -4.79
N ASN A 244 17.62 10.47 -4.95
CA ASN A 244 17.60 9.82 -6.28
C ASN A 244 16.18 9.57 -6.83
N ALA A 245 15.12 9.94 -6.10
CA ALA A 245 13.74 9.79 -6.53
C ALA A 245 13.33 10.91 -7.50
N TRP A 246 12.28 10.67 -8.28
CA TRP A 246 11.77 11.65 -9.24
C TRP A 246 10.95 12.80 -8.59
N ALA A 247 10.46 12.61 -7.36
CA ALA A 247 9.64 13.59 -6.64
C ALA A 247 9.63 13.35 -5.11
N ARG A 248 9.18 14.39 -4.39
CA ARG A 248 9.13 14.46 -2.92
C ARG A 248 10.52 14.43 -2.30
N ARG A 249 11.49 15.01 -3.00
CA ARG A 249 12.85 15.18 -2.52
C ARG A 249 12.91 16.34 -1.55
N VAL A 250 13.80 16.28 -0.56
CA VAL A 250 14.19 17.49 0.17
C VAL A 250 15.29 18.18 -0.62
N VAL A 251 15.00 19.35 -1.18
CA VAL A 251 15.93 20.01 -2.11
C VAL A 251 17.14 20.58 -1.38
N ASN A 252 16.95 21.00 -0.13
CA ASN A 252 17.97 21.52 0.77
C ASN A 252 18.35 20.49 1.84
N GLU A 253 18.45 19.20 1.47
CA GLU A 253 18.82 18.11 2.40
C GLU A 253 20.19 18.37 3.07
N ASN A 254 21.07 19.10 2.39
CA ASN A 254 22.38 19.50 2.93
C ASN A 254 22.29 20.35 4.21
N ASP A 255 21.18 21.07 4.41
CA ASP A 255 20.96 21.85 5.63
C ASP A 255 20.79 20.96 6.88
N LEU A 256 20.58 19.65 6.69
CA LEU A 256 20.50 18.67 7.77
C LEU A 256 21.83 17.98 8.11
N GLN A 257 22.92 18.21 7.36
CA GLN A 257 24.19 17.51 7.57
C GLN A 257 24.71 17.65 9.01
N ASP A 258 24.65 18.86 9.52
CA ASP A 258 24.99 19.24 10.89
C ASP A 258 24.15 18.51 11.94
N VAL A 259 22.84 18.39 11.69
CA VAL A 259 21.91 17.64 12.55
C VAL A 259 22.26 16.15 12.54
N PHE A 260 22.52 15.60 11.35
CA PHE A 260 22.87 14.19 11.19
C PHE A 260 24.15 13.84 11.93
N GLN A 261 25.19 14.67 11.81
CA GLN A 261 26.46 14.47 12.51
C GLN A 261 26.29 14.54 14.04
N ARG A 262 25.59 15.58 14.55
CA ARG A 262 25.38 15.75 16.00
C ARG A 262 24.55 14.63 16.61
N CYS A 263 23.58 14.12 15.89
CA CYS A 263 22.62 13.13 16.41
C CYS A 263 23.00 11.67 16.10
N GLY A 264 24.05 11.44 15.31
CA GLY A 264 24.48 10.11 14.89
C GLY A 264 23.51 9.45 13.88
N VAL A 265 22.94 10.25 12.98
CA VAL A 265 21.94 9.78 12.00
C VAL A 265 22.63 9.17 10.80
N GLN A 266 22.22 7.96 10.43
CA GLN A 266 22.61 7.31 9.20
C GLN A 266 21.65 7.69 8.08
N VAL A 267 22.14 8.37 7.04
CA VAL A 267 21.37 8.68 5.84
C VAL A 267 21.40 7.49 4.87
N VAL A 268 20.24 7.02 4.43
CA VAL A 268 20.11 5.86 3.53
C VAL A 268 19.24 6.16 2.31
N CYS A 269 19.67 5.68 1.15
CA CYS A 269 18.88 5.60 -0.09
C CYS A 269 18.50 4.15 -0.31
N LEU A 270 17.25 3.76 0.02
CA LEU A 270 16.90 2.34 0.16
C LEU A 270 17.00 1.53 -1.13
N GLU A 271 16.93 2.18 -2.29
CA GLU A 271 17.17 1.56 -3.60
C GLU A 271 18.59 1.00 -3.79
N GLU A 272 19.54 1.40 -2.93
CA GLU A 272 20.91 0.89 -2.90
C GLU A 272 21.04 -0.40 -2.08
N PHE A 273 19.97 -0.83 -1.40
CA PHE A 273 19.97 -1.96 -0.49
C PHE A 273 19.02 -3.07 -0.96
N SER A 274 19.43 -4.32 -0.79
CA SER A 274 18.56 -5.48 -0.95
C SER A 274 17.44 -5.50 0.11
N GLN A 275 16.38 -6.27 -0.13
CA GLN A 275 15.26 -6.38 0.82
C GLN A 275 15.71 -6.83 2.23
N ALA A 276 16.66 -7.77 2.30
CA ALA A 276 17.18 -8.26 3.57
C ALA A 276 18.02 -7.20 4.30
N GLU A 277 18.79 -6.39 3.56
CA GLU A 277 19.54 -5.28 4.15
C GLU A 277 18.62 -4.16 4.64
N GLN A 278 17.57 -3.82 3.89
CA GLN A 278 16.53 -2.88 4.33
C GLN A 278 15.86 -3.39 5.61
N ALA A 279 15.47 -4.67 5.65
CA ALA A 279 14.88 -5.27 6.83
C ALA A 279 15.81 -5.19 8.05
N LYS A 280 17.11 -5.46 7.87
CA LYS A 280 18.11 -5.33 8.94
C LYS A 280 18.25 -3.90 9.44
N LEU A 281 18.32 -2.92 8.53
CA LEU A 281 18.41 -1.50 8.90
C LEU A 281 17.24 -1.08 9.80
N PHE A 282 16.01 -1.41 9.40
CA PHE A 282 14.81 -1.05 10.15
C PHE A 282 14.64 -1.85 11.43
N ALA A 283 15.04 -3.12 11.47
CA ALA A 283 14.99 -3.94 12.68
C ALA A 283 15.92 -3.43 13.79
N GLU A 284 17.01 -2.75 13.44
CA GLU A 284 17.96 -2.12 14.36
C GLU A 284 17.62 -0.64 14.64
N ALA A 285 16.59 -0.08 14.00
CA ALA A 285 16.24 1.33 14.10
C ALA A 285 15.39 1.64 15.34
N THR A 286 15.63 2.81 15.90
CA THR A 286 14.82 3.42 16.96
C THR A 286 14.07 4.65 16.47
N HIS A 287 14.68 5.38 15.54
CA HIS A 287 14.14 6.56 14.90
C HIS A 287 14.28 6.43 13.39
N VAL A 288 13.22 6.75 12.67
CA VAL A 288 13.23 6.87 11.21
C VAL A 288 12.58 8.20 10.85
N ALA A 289 13.32 9.08 10.18
CA ALA A 289 12.72 10.23 9.51
C ALA A 289 12.91 10.14 8.00
N GLY A 290 12.00 10.74 7.24
CA GLY A 290 12.17 10.84 5.80
C GLY A 290 10.95 11.41 5.10
N PRO A 291 11.09 11.83 3.84
CA PRO A 291 9.95 12.34 3.10
C PRO A 291 8.96 11.23 2.75
N HIS A 292 7.69 11.62 2.63
CA HIS A 292 6.61 10.72 2.24
C HIS A 292 6.99 9.85 1.02
N GLY A 293 6.95 8.52 1.21
CA GLY A 293 7.22 7.57 0.13
C GLY A 293 7.45 6.15 0.61
N ALA A 294 7.39 5.21 -0.36
CA ALA A 294 7.31 3.77 -0.09
C ALA A 294 8.50 3.17 0.70
N GLY A 295 9.59 3.93 0.88
CA GLY A 295 10.67 3.53 1.78
C GLY A 295 10.21 3.35 3.23
N LEU A 296 9.23 4.15 3.69
CA LEU A 296 8.71 4.10 5.06
C LEU A 296 7.90 2.81 5.36
N VAL A 297 7.46 2.07 4.34
CA VAL A 297 6.82 0.74 4.51
C VAL A 297 7.72 -0.24 5.26
N ASN A 298 9.03 -0.06 5.19
CA ASN A 298 9.98 -0.90 5.91
C ASN A 298 9.83 -0.83 7.44
N MET A 299 8.97 0.05 7.98
CA MET A 299 8.57 -0.02 9.39
C MET A 299 7.99 -1.39 9.81
N TYR A 300 7.43 -2.17 8.87
CA TYR A 300 7.05 -3.57 9.16
C TYR A 300 8.23 -4.45 9.64
N PHE A 301 9.48 -4.08 9.35
CA PHE A 301 10.66 -4.81 9.83
C PHE A 301 11.16 -4.30 11.19
N ALA A 302 10.67 -3.15 11.65
CA ALA A 302 11.10 -2.54 12.89
C ALA A 302 10.60 -3.28 14.11
N GLN A 303 11.31 -3.09 15.22
CA GLN A 303 10.87 -3.54 16.54
C GLN A 303 9.74 -2.62 17.04
N PRO A 304 8.81 -3.11 17.90
CA PRO A 304 7.73 -2.29 18.47
C PRO A 304 8.24 -1.00 19.08
N GLU A 305 7.44 0.08 19.08
CA GLU A 305 7.84 1.43 19.55
C GLU A 305 8.94 2.09 18.69
N LEU A 306 8.86 1.97 17.36
CA LEU A 306 9.65 2.80 16.45
C LEU A 306 9.13 4.24 16.53
N GLN A 307 10.03 5.23 16.53
CA GLN A 307 9.65 6.63 16.36
C GLN A 307 9.80 7.01 14.88
N ILE A 308 8.74 7.54 14.28
CA ILE A 308 8.69 7.88 12.86
C ILE A 308 8.37 9.36 12.68
N LEU A 309 9.19 10.07 11.92
CA LEU A 309 8.93 11.44 11.49
C LEU A 309 8.79 11.49 9.97
N GLU A 310 7.57 11.74 9.50
CA GLU A 310 7.29 11.86 8.08
C GLU A 310 7.33 13.32 7.60
N LEU A 311 8.08 13.57 6.53
CA LEU A 311 8.20 14.91 5.95
C LEU A 311 7.28 15.06 4.73
N PHE A 312 6.49 16.12 4.73
CA PHE A 312 5.59 16.46 3.64
C PHE A 312 5.94 17.80 3.01
N ASN A 313 5.51 17.97 1.77
CA ASN A 313 5.30 19.28 1.17
C ASN A 313 3.87 19.77 1.46
N ASP A 314 3.66 21.08 1.54
CA ASP A 314 2.33 21.70 1.64
C ASP A 314 1.62 21.75 0.27
N PRO A 315 0.36 21.29 0.13
CA PRO A 315 -0.47 20.60 1.11
C PRO A 315 -0.19 19.11 1.24
N VAL A 316 -0.33 18.61 2.47
CA VAL A 316 -0.23 17.17 2.82
C VAL A 316 -1.23 16.32 2.02
N GLY A 317 -2.41 16.85 1.71
CA GLY A 317 -3.44 16.15 0.95
C GLY A 317 -3.96 14.90 1.68
N ASP A 318 -4.18 13.82 0.95
CA ASP A 318 -4.71 12.54 1.46
C ASP A 318 -3.62 11.50 1.78
N ARG A 319 -2.37 11.96 1.97
CA ARG A 319 -1.18 11.13 2.12
C ARG A 319 -0.97 10.61 3.54
N THR A 320 -1.97 9.93 4.08
CA THR A 320 -2.06 9.41 5.46
C THR A 320 -1.51 8.00 5.66
N HIS A 321 -1.03 7.36 4.58
CA HIS A 321 -0.62 5.96 4.53
C HIS A 321 0.24 5.50 5.70
N TYR A 322 1.32 6.23 6.01
CA TYR A 322 2.28 5.78 7.01
C TYR A 322 1.90 6.15 8.44
N TRP A 323 1.04 7.16 8.63
CA TRP A 323 0.40 7.40 9.93
C TRP A 323 -0.48 6.23 10.34
N SER A 324 -1.35 5.78 9.42
CA SER A 324 -2.21 4.63 9.65
C SER A 324 -1.39 3.36 9.95
N MET A 325 -0.36 3.10 9.14
CA MET A 325 0.52 1.95 9.32
C MET A 325 1.29 1.99 10.64
N ALA A 326 1.84 3.15 11.01
CA ALA A 326 2.57 3.33 12.26
C ALA A 326 1.68 3.09 13.47
N GLU A 327 0.46 3.63 13.48
CA GLU A 327 -0.49 3.43 14.59
C GLU A 327 -0.87 1.95 14.72
N ALA A 328 -1.25 1.29 13.60
CA ALA A 328 -1.58 -0.13 13.60
C ALA A 328 -0.42 -1.03 14.06
N LEU A 329 0.83 -0.62 13.84
CA LEU A 329 2.03 -1.35 14.26
C LEU A 329 2.51 -0.97 15.69
N GLY A 330 1.82 -0.07 16.39
CA GLY A 330 2.23 0.40 17.72
C GLY A 330 3.51 1.24 17.69
N HIS A 331 3.71 2.03 16.64
CA HIS A 331 4.80 2.98 16.50
C HIS A 331 4.34 4.40 16.86
N SER A 332 5.27 5.24 17.32
CA SER A 332 5.01 6.67 17.48
C SER A 332 5.17 7.35 16.13
N TYR A 333 4.19 8.15 15.73
CA TYR A 333 4.19 8.84 14.46
C TYR A 333 4.06 10.35 14.65
N GLU A 334 4.93 11.08 13.96
CA GLU A 334 4.91 12.52 13.80
C GLU A 334 5.06 12.92 12.34
N TYR A 335 4.64 14.14 12.04
CA TYR A 335 4.88 14.74 10.74
C TYR A 335 5.42 16.17 10.86
N ALA A 336 6.18 16.58 9.84
CA ALA A 336 6.54 17.97 9.62
C ALA A 336 6.20 18.36 8.18
N VAL A 337 5.68 19.58 8.01
CA VAL A 337 5.33 20.12 6.70
C VAL A 337 6.37 21.17 6.33
N GLY A 338 7.13 20.87 5.29
CA GLY A 338 8.02 21.83 4.63
C GLY A 338 7.28 22.63 3.56
N ASP A 339 7.95 23.66 3.08
CA ASP A 339 7.44 24.55 2.06
C ASP A 339 7.53 23.92 0.66
N THR A 340 6.92 24.58 -0.33
CA THR A 340 6.97 24.20 -1.74
C THR A 340 7.54 25.32 -2.61
N LEU A 341 8.06 24.97 -3.79
CA LEU A 341 8.51 25.94 -4.78
C LEU A 341 7.40 26.89 -5.27
N SER A 342 6.12 26.53 -5.06
CA SER A 342 4.98 27.40 -5.31
C SER A 342 4.93 28.61 -4.38
N ASN A 343 5.61 28.57 -3.23
CA ASN A 343 5.76 29.73 -2.37
C ASN A 343 6.76 30.72 -3.00
N PRO A 344 6.36 31.98 -3.26
CA PRO A 344 7.26 33.00 -3.82
C PRO A 344 8.53 33.23 -3.00
N ALA A 345 8.46 33.03 -1.68
CA ALA A 345 9.56 33.23 -0.74
C ALA A 345 10.65 32.14 -0.79
N VAL A 346 10.38 31.01 -1.44
CA VAL A 346 11.37 29.95 -1.64
C VAL A 346 12.39 30.41 -2.69
N CYS A 347 13.67 30.27 -2.35
CA CYS A 347 14.81 30.78 -3.12
C CYS A 347 14.71 30.40 -4.61
N GLU A 348 14.92 31.39 -5.50
CA GLU A 348 14.93 31.21 -6.97
C GLU A 348 15.85 30.07 -7.41
N GLU A 349 16.92 29.83 -6.65
CA GLU A 349 17.91 28.78 -6.84
C GLU A 349 17.30 27.38 -7.08
N TYR A 350 16.27 27.01 -6.33
CA TYR A 350 15.66 25.68 -6.41
C TYR A 350 14.68 25.52 -7.57
N ARG A 351 14.13 26.61 -8.11
CA ARG A 351 13.11 26.56 -9.18
C ARG A 351 13.64 25.95 -10.48
N SER A 352 14.95 25.95 -10.67
CA SER A 352 15.60 25.45 -11.89
C SER A 352 15.65 23.91 -11.98
N PHE A 353 15.56 23.18 -10.86
CA PHE A 353 15.72 21.71 -10.84
C PHE A 353 14.73 20.96 -9.95
N ALA A 354 13.94 21.65 -9.13
CA ALA A 354 12.97 21.04 -8.25
C ALA A 354 11.55 21.03 -8.83
N THR A 355 10.74 20.08 -8.38
CA THR A 355 9.35 19.89 -8.80
C THR A 355 8.38 20.44 -7.76
N THR A 356 7.12 20.67 -8.13
CA THR A 356 6.06 21.11 -7.19
C THR A 356 5.76 20.10 -6.08
N GLN A 357 6.24 18.87 -6.21
CA GLN A 357 6.10 17.83 -5.20
C GLN A 357 7.30 17.75 -4.26
N ASP A 358 8.39 18.46 -4.54
CA ASP A 358 9.57 18.50 -3.68
C ASP A 358 9.34 19.40 -2.47
N ILE A 359 10.11 19.13 -1.41
CA ILE A 359 10.02 19.73 -0.09
C ILE A 359 11.19 20.69 0.09
N VAL A 360 10.90 21.88 0.60
CA VAL A 360 11.92 22.81 1.09
C VAL A 360 11.78 22.94 2.60
N LEU A 361 12.81 22.54 3.34
CA LEU A 361 12.79 22.63 4.80
C LEU A 361 13.03 24.07 5.25
N THR A 362 12.22 24.53 6.19
CA THR A 362 12.43 25.78 6.90
C THR A 362 13.39 25.59 8.07
N ALA A 363 13.91 26.68 8.64
CA ALA A 363 14.70 26.63 9.86
C ALA A 363 13.95 25.94 11.03
N GLN A 364 12.64 26.17 11.12
CA GLN A 364 11.78 25.52 12.11
C GLN A 364 11.73 24.00 11.89
N ASN A 365 11.60 23.53 10.64
CA ASN A 365 11.63 22.09 10.36
C ASN A 365 12.97 21.45 10.73
N ILE A 366 14.09 22.14 10.51
CA ILE A 366 15.42 21.64 10.90
C ILE A 366 15.50 21.44 12.43
N VAL A 367 14.96 22.39 13.20
CA VAL A 367 14.88 22.28 14.67
C VAL A 367 13.98 21.13 15.10
N GLU A 368 12.83 20.94 14.45
CA GLU A 368 11.91 19.83 14.70
C GLU A 368 12.57 18.47 14.44
N ILE A 369 13.30 18.33 13.32
CA ILE A 369 14.04 17.11 12.97
C ILE A 369 15.15 16.84 13.99
N GLU A 370 15.90 17.86 14.41
CA GLU A 370 16.92 17.69 15.45
C GLU A 370 16.31 17.28 16.79
N SER A 371 15.20 17.90 17.18
CA SER A 371 14.45 17.55 18.41
C SER A 371 13.94 16.11 18.36
N PHE A 372 13.41 15.67 17.22
CA PHE A 372 13.01 14.29 16.99
C PHE A 372 14.14 13.31 17.27
N TYR A 373 15.32 13.49 16.68
CA TYR A 373 16.45 12.58 16.89
C TYR A 373 17.09 12.66 18.28
N ARG A 374 16.86 13.72 19.05
CA ARG A 374 17.38 13.86 20.41
C ARG A 374 16.51 13.18 21.47
N ARG A 375 15.30 12.78 21.12
CA ARG A 375 14.40 12.14 22.10
C ARG A 375 14.91 10.76 22.51
N PRO A 376 14.75 10.39 23.79
CA PRO A 376 15.07 9.06 24.26
C PRO A 376 14.05 8.05 23.72
N CYS A 377 14.52 6.83 23.45
CA CYS A 377 13.67 5.70 23.11
C CYS A 377 13.05 5.12 24.39
N GLY A 378 11.72 4.93 24.42
CA GLY A 378 11.05 4.15 25.47
C GLY A 378 10.82 4.88 26.80
N GLY A 379 10.10 6.00 26.78
CA GLY A 379 9.68 6.71 28.00
C GLY A 379 8.16 6.92 28.05
N ASN A 380 7.47 6.02 28.75
CA ASN A 380 6.40 6.36 29.68
C ASN A 380 6.59 5.56 30.96
#